data_AF-A0A132A7I0-F1
#
_entry.id   AF-A0A132A7I0-F1
#
_cell.length_a   1.000
_cell.length_b   1.000
_cell.length_c   1.000
_cell.angle_alpha   90.00
_cell.angle_beta   90.00
_cell.angle_gamma   90.00
#
_symmetry.space_group_name_H-M   'P 1'
#
loop_
_entity.id
_entity.type
_entity.pdbx_description
1 polymer ?
#
loop_
_entity_poly.entity_id
_entity_poly.type
_entity_poly.pdbx_seq_one_letter_code
_entity_poly.pdbx_strand_id
1 'polypeptide(L)'
;MDDRLDESLTIALPLLQMKTFNIIDEEEFTSYLFDMIESDQQLNLATGYFNLVEKYQAKLLRNRSERALTILMASEQANGFYNGKGILKFIPLVYTYYVRKFVEKMRPNSNIIVRYYNKANWSFHAKGLWLDDVRNKQFITMIGSTNLGYRSVFRDNESQIVIVTKDQELRRKFIDEYAYLTKQSFVVSKNVPNELPEIPRWVALIARLFKSFF
;
A
#
# COMPACT_ATOMS: atom_id res chain seq x y z
N MET A 1 -3.86 -30.83 27.63
CA MET A 1 -3.27 -29.92 26.63
C MET A 1 -3.74 -28.54 27.04
N ASP A 2 -2.83 -27.63 27.37
CA ASP A 2 -3.17 -26.33 27.97
C ASP A 2 -3.72 -25.39 26.87
N ASP A 3 -5.04 -25.13 26.89
CA ASP A 3 -5.76 -24.25 25.96
C ASP A 3 -5.29 -22.78 26.01
N ARG A 4 -4.37 -22.42 26.93
CA ARG A 4 -3.83 -21.05 27.06
C ARG A 4 -2.77 -20.68 26.02
N LEU A 5 -2.31 -21.63 25.20
CA LEU A 5 -1.29 -21.36 24.17
C LEU A 5 -1.87 -20.78 22.85
N ASP A 6 -3.20 -20.76 22.65
CA ASP A 6 -3.81 -20.33 21.37
C ASP A 6 -4.29 -18.86 21.35
N GLU A 7 -4.62 -18.25 22.50
CA GLU A 7 -5.20 -16.88 22.49
C GLU A 7 -4.16 -15.74 22.38
N SER A 8 -2.89 -15.97 22.71
CA SER A 8 -1.82 -14.96 22.65
C SER A 8 -0.76 -15.24 21.57
N LEU A 9 -1.01 -16.23 20.71
CA LEU A 9 -0.05 -16.65 19.71
C LEU A 9 0.25 -15.49 18.75
N THR A 10 1.52 -15.08 18.74
CA THR A 10 2.06 -14.10 17.80
C THR A 10 3.25 -14.74 17.09
N ILE A 11 3.18 -14.76 15.76
CA ILE A 11 4.21 -15.33 14.90
C ILE A 11 4.79 -14.20 14.07
N ALA A 12 6.12 -14.12 14.01
CA ALA A 12 6.85 -13.22 13.12
C ALA A 12 7.63 -14.06 12.10
N LEU A 13 7.39 -13.82 10.81
CA LEU A 13 8.04 -14.51 9.70
C LEU A 13 8.80 -13.49 8.84
N PRO A 14 10.11 -13.66 8.63
CA PRO A 14 10.85 -12.82 7.69
C PRO A 14 10.50 -13.22 6.25
N LEU A 15 10.37 -12.23 5.37
CA LEU A 15 10.26 -12.42 3.93
C LEU A 15 11.34 -11.61 3.23
N LEU A 16 11.96 -12.21 2.21
CA LEU A 16 12.95 -11.55 1.37
C LEU A 16 12.42 -11.42 -0.06
N GLN A 17 12.81 -10.34 -0.73
CA GLN A 17 12.63 -10.17 -2.17
C GLN A 17 13.99 -9.84 -2.76
N MET A 18 14.55 -10.73 -3.57
CA MET A 18 15.82 -10.52 -4.27
C MET A 18 15.76 -11.24 -5.62
N LYS A 19 15.06 -10.64 -6.60
CA LYS A 19 14.75 -11.30 -7.88
C LYS A 19 15.99 -11.79 -8.64
N THR A 20 17.11 -11.06 -8.54
CA THR A 20 18.41 -11.44 -9.13
C THR A 20 18.93 -12.79 -8.62
N PHE A 21 18.60 -13.17 -7.38
CA PHE A 21 18.96 -14.45 -6.78
C PHE A 21 17.79 -15.46 -6.79
N ASN A 22 16.71 -15.15 -7.52
CA ASN A 22 15.49 -15.94 -7.58
C ASN A 22 14.82 -16.16 -6.21
N ILE A 23 15.03 -15.25 -5.25
CA ILE A 23 14.33 -15.20 -3.96
C ILE A 23 13.16 -14.26 -4.11
N ILE A 24 11.93 -14.77 -3.94
CA ILE A 24 10.70 -14.05 -4.27
C ILE A 24 9.60 -14.22 -3.20
N ASP A 25 10.03 -14.41 -1.95
CA ASP A 25 9.13 -14.78 -0.84
C ASP A 25 8.06 -13.71 -0.59
N GLU A 26 8.43 -12.42 -0.62
CA GLU A 26 7.47 -11.31 -0.52
C GLU A 26 6.48 -11.34 -1.69
N GLU A 27 7.01 -11.49 -2.90
CA GLU A 27 6.23 -11.50 -4.12
C GLU A 27 5.13 -12.58 -4.11
N GLU A 28 5.49 -13.78 -3.65
CA GLU A 28 4.57 -14.92 -3.54
C GLU A 28 3.60 -14.75 -2.38
N PHE A 29 4.10 -14.42 -1.19
CA PHE A 29 3.28 -14.26 0.01
C PHE A 29 2.23 -13.17 -0.16
N THR A 30 2.61 -11.97 -0.62
CA THR A 30 1.67 -10.86 -0.82
C THR A 30 0.65 -11.18 -1.91
N SER A 31 1.09 -11.85 -2.98
CA SER A 31 0.19 -12.31 -4.05
C SER A 31 -0.85 -13.32 -3.55
N TYR A 32 -0.44 -14.26 -2.70
CA TYR A 32 -1.32 -15.26 -2.09
C TYR A 32 -2.27 -14.59 -1.09
N LEU A 33 -1.75 -13.73 -0.21
CA LEU A 33 -2.54 -12.98 0.76
C LEU A 33 -3.68 -12.22 0.07
N PHE A 34 -3.39 -11.47 -1.00
CA PHE A 34 -4.43 -10.72 -1.72
C PHE A 34 -5.54 -11.58 -2.35
N ASP A 35 -5.26 -12.84 -2.68
CA ASP A 35 -6.29 -13.77 -3.20
C ASP A 35 -7.19 -14.30 -2.08
N MET A 36 -6.60 -14.51 -0.89
CA MET A 36 -7.24 -15.10 0.29
C MET A 36 -8.11 -14.11 1.07
N ILE A 37 -7.93 -12.80 0.89
CA ILE A 37 -8.72 -11.82 1.64
C ILE A 37 -10.22 -11.95 1.31
N GLU A 38 -11.00 -12.16 2.36
CA GLU A 38 -12.45 -12.31 2.34
C GLU A 38 -13.17 -10.95 2.37
N SER A 39 -14.50 -10.96 2.22
CA SER A 39 -15.28 -9.73 2.02
C SER A 39 -15.57 -8.97 3.33
N ASP A 40 -15.49 -9.65 4.46
CA ASP A 40 -15.67 -9.13 5.83
C ASP A 40 -14.37 -8.63 6.47
N GLN A 41 -13.23 -8.82 5.81
CA GLN A 41 -11.92 -8.37 6.29
C GLN A 41 -11.61 -6.94 5.81
N GLN A 42 -10.94 -6.16 6.66
CA GLN A 42 -10.48 -4.81 6.32
C GLN A 42 -8.99 -4.83 5.98
N LEU A 43 -8.67 -4.48 4.74
CA LEU A 43 -7.29 -4.31 4.27
C LEU A 43 -6.91 -2.83 4.22
N ASN A 44 -5.78 -2.50 4.82
CA ASN A 44 -5.17 -1.18 4.78
C ASN A 44 -3.74 -1.31 4.25
N LEU A 45 -3.35 -0.47 3.31
CA LEU A 45 -2.00 -0.42 2.73
C LEU A 45 -1.40 0.97 2.93
N ALA A 46 -0.11 1.03 3.20
CA ALA A 46 0.68 2.27 3.14
C ALA A 46 1.83 2.09 2.16
N THR A 47 2.06 3.07 1.30
CA THR A 47 3.24 3.11 0.42
C THR A 47 3.74 4.53 0.23
N GLY A 48 5.06 4.73 0.35
CA GLY A 48 5.68 6.04 0.12
C GLY A 48 5.64 6.44 -1.36
N TYR A 49 5.68 5.46 -2.26
CA TYR A 49 5.73 5.65 -3.70
C TYR A 49 4.73 4.72 -4.39
N PHE A 50 3.57 5.28 -4.79
CA PHE A 50 2.54 4.48 -5.42
C PHE A 50 2.92 4.08 -6.85
N ASN A 51 3.43 2.85 -7.01
CA ASN A 51 3.64 2.21 -8.31
C ASN A 51 3.32 0.71 -8.28
N LEU A 52 2.19 0.33 -7.66
CA LEU A 52 1.80 -1.07 -7.48
C LEU A 52 1.90 -1.85 -8.80
N VAL A 53 2.54 -3.04 -8.77
CA VAL A 53 2.62 -3.90 -9.96
C VAL A 53 1.24 -4.36 -10.41
N GLU A 54 1.09 -4.61 -11.71
CA GLU A 54 -0.23 -4.86 -12.32
C GLU A 54 -0.96 -6.08 -11.74
N LYS A 55 -0.21 -7.12 -11.40
CA LYS A 55 -0.76 -8.30 -10.73
C LYS A 55 -1.38 -7.98 -9.36
N TYR A 56 -0.77 -7.08 -8.59
CA TYR A 56 -1.32 -6.65 -7.30
C TYR A 56 -2.55 -5.77 -7.52
N GLN A 57 -2.48 -4.82 -8.47
CA GLN A 57 -3.66 -4.02 -8.84
C GLN A 57 -4.84 -4.90 -9.25
N ALA A 58 -4.61 -5.91 -10.09
CA ALA A 58 -5.67 -6.82 -10.56
C ALA A 58 -6.34 -7.59 -9.41
N LYS A 59 -5.55 -8.07 -8.44
CA LYS A 59 -6.06 -8.76 -7.24
C LYS A 59 -6.80 -7.81 -6.30
N LEU A 60 -6.28 -6.60 -6.10
CA LEU A 60 -6.90 -5.57 -5.26
C LEU A 60 -8.24 -5.07 -5.85
N LEU A 61 -8.32 -4.97 -7.18
CA LEU A 61 -9.52 -4.52 -7.93
C LEU A 61 -10.53 -5.64 -8.23
N ARG A 62 -10.20 -6.91 -7.93
CA ARG A 62 -11.09 -8.05 -8.20
C ARG A 62 -12.42 -7.89 -7.43
N ASN A 63 -13.54 -8.27 -8.06
CA ASN A 63 -14.89 -8.05 -7.53
C ASN A 63 -15.15 -8.87 -6.26
N ARG A 64 -14.82 -8.32 -5.10
CA ARG A 64 -15.36 -8.75 -3.82
C ARG A 64 -16.05 -7.52 -3.24
N SER A 65 -17.30 -7.33 -3.65
CA SER A 65 -18.10 -6.10 -3.51
C SER A 65 -18.16 -5.51 -2.11
N GLU A 66 -17.74 -6.25 -1.08
CA GLU A 66 -17.80 -5.83 0.32
C GLU A 66 -16.41 -5.61 0.93
N ARG A 67 -15.32 -6.10 0.31
CA ARG A 67 -13.97 -5.99 0.88
C ARG A 67 -13.56 -4.53 1.02
N ALA A 68 -13.40 -4.09 2.26
CA ALA A 68 -12.90 -2.76 2.57
C ALA A 68 -11.40 -2.67 2.31
N LEU A 69 -10.98 -1.78 1.41
CA LEU A 69 -9.58 -1.50 1.12
C LEU A 69 -9.31 0.00 1.29
N THR A 70 -8.35 0.37 2.13
CA THR A 70 -7.79 1.73 2.14
C THR A 70 -6.33 1.70 1.71
N ILE A 71 -5.95 2.57 0.77
CA ILE A 71 -4.55 2.76 0.36
C ILE A 71 -4.13 4.18 0.75
N LEU A 72 -3.20 4.29 1.69
CA LEU A 72 -2.54 5.52 2.10
C LEU A 72 -1.22 5.69 1.34
N MET A 73 -1.00 6.88 0.79
CA MET A 73 0.24 7.21 0.09
C MET A 73 0.65 8.66 0.29
N ALA A 74 1.87 9.03 -0.08
CA ALA A 74 2.32 10.41 -0.03
C ALA A 74 1.52 11.30 -1.00
N SER A 75 1.06 12.46 -0.54
CA SER A 75 0.68 13.56 -1.46
C SER A 75 1.91 14.07 -2.22
N GLU A 76 1.69 14.95 -3.20
CA GLU A 76 2.78 15.60 -3.89
C GLU A 76 3.70 16.36 -2.93
N GLN A 77 3.13 17.12 -1.99
CA GLN A 77 3.87 17.89 -0.99
C GLN A 77 4.62 17.01 0.02
N ALA A 78 4.06 15.84 0.33
CA ALA A 78 4.69 14.87 1.22
C ALA A 78 5.60 13.88 0.49
N ASN A 79 5.82 14.05 -0.82
CA ASN A 79 6.72 13.18 -1.56
C ASN A 79 8.19 13.61 -1.36
N GLY A 80 9.10 12.65 -1.21
CA GLY A 80 10.53 12.95 -1.02
C GLY A 80 11.17 13.76 -2.16
N PHE A 81 10.57 13.78 -3.36
CA PHE A 81 11.04 14.55 -4.50
C PHE A 81 10.37 15.93 -4.66
N TYR A 82 9.48 16.33 -3.74
CA TYR A 82 8.69 17.56 -3.85
C TYR A 82 9.56 18.81 -4.05
N ASN A 83 10.62 18.94 -3.25
CA ASN A 83 11.59 20.04 -3.32
C ASN A 83 12.79 19.73 -4.25
N GLY A 84 12.67 18.72 -5.12
CA GLY A 84 13.70 18.36 -6.08
C GLY A 84 13.96 19.49 -7.09
N LYS A 85 15.15 19.51 -7.70
CA LYS A 85 15.50 20.48 -8.76
C LYS A 85 15.31 19.87 -10.15
N GLY A 86 15.11 20.72 -11.15
CA GLY A 86 15.01 20.30 -12.55
C GLY A 86 13.84 19.35 -12.82
N ILE A 87 14.12 18.20 -13.43
CA ILE A 87 13.11 17.18 -13.79
C ILE A 87 12.59 16.44 -12.54
N LEU A 88 13.40 16.32 -11.49
CA LEU A 88 13.04 15.54 -10.30
C LEU A 88 11.80 16.07 -9.57
N LYS A 89 11.53 17.39 -9.64
CA LYS A 89 10.33 18.00 -9.04
C LYS A 89 9.01 17.50 -9.64
N PHE A 90 9.06 16.83 -10.80
CA PHE A 90 7.90 16.27 -11.47
C PHE A 90 7.68 14.79 -11.15
N ILE A 91 8.60 14.13 -10.44
CA ILE A 91 8.41 12.75 -9.97
C ILE A 91 7.13 12.59 -9.13
N PRO A 92 6.77 13.51 -8.22
CA PRO A 92 5.50 13.41 -7.51
C PRO A 92 4.29 13.31 -8.46
N LEU A 93 4.28 14.11 -9.54
CA LEU A 93 3.21 14.06 -10.56
C LEU A 93 3.19 12.76 -11.37
N VAL A 94 4.32 12.05 -11.49
CA VAL A 94 4.38 10.70 -12.06
C VAL A 94 3.61 9.71 -11.19
N TYR A 95 3.76 9.79 -9.86
CA TYR A 95 2.96 8.96 -8.96
C TYR A 95 1.48 9.34 -9.01
N THR A 96 1.15 10.64 -9.06
CA THR A 96 -0.23 11.10 -9.26
C THR A 96 -0.84 10.53 -10.55
N TYR A 97 -0.05 10.40 -11.62
CA TYR A 97 -0.48 9.75 -12.85
C TYR A 97 -0.83 8.27 -12.63
N TYR A 98 0.00 7.51 -11.90
CA TYR A 98 -0.30 6.11 -11.58
C TYR A 98 -1.54 5.96 -10.70
N VAL A 99 -1.73 6.86 -9.72
CA VAL A 99 -2.92 6.90 -8.88
C VAL A 99 -4.18 7.13 -9.71
N ARG A 100 -4.16 8.13 -10.61
CA ARG A 100 -5.28 8.37 -11.53
C ARG A 100 -5.62 7.12 -12.34
N LYS A 101 -4.60 6.44 -12.87
CA LYS A 101 -4.79 5.19 -13.62
C LYS A 101 -5.36 4.05 -12.77
N PHE A 102 -5.02 3.99 -11.49
CA PHE A 102 -5.58 3.01 -10.57
C PHE A 102 -7.05 3.33 -10.23
N VAL A 103 -7.35 4.59 -9.90
CA VAL A 103 -8.72 5.07 -9.60
C VAL A 103 -9.65 4.95 -10.81
N GLU A 104 -9.16 5.21 -12.03
CA GLU A 104 -9.92 5.01 -13.27
C GLU A 104 -10.41 3.56 -13.42
N LYS A 105 -9.60 2.58 -13.00
CA LYS A 105 -9.91 1.14 -13.06
C LYS A 105 -10.87 0.68 -11.95
N MET A 106 -11.13 1.49 -10.93
CA MET A 106 -12.06 1.15 -9.86
C MET A 106 -13.50 1.13 -10.38
N ARG A 107 -14.29 0.17 -9.91
CA ARG A 107 -15.74 0.14 -10.15
C ARG A 107 -16.42 1.22 -9.29
N PRO A 108 -17.51 1.83 -9.76
CA PRO A 108 -18.26 2.83 -8.97
C PRO A 108 -18.68 2.33 -7.58
N ASN A 109 -19.02 1.05 -7.45
CA ASN A 109 -19.49 0.44 -6.20
C ASN A 109 -18.37 -0.31 -5.44
N SER A 110 -17.09 -0.07 -5.74
CA SER A 110 -16.01 -0.70 -4.98
C SER A 110 -15.81 -0.04 -3.62
N ASN A 111 -15.63 -0.83 -2.57
CA ASN A 111 -15.28 -0.36 -1.22
C ASN A 111 -13.76 -0.08 -1.10
N ILE A 112 -13.22 0.70 -2.05
CA ILE A 112 -11.80 1.06 -2.12
C ILE A 112 -11.66 2.56 -1.90
N ILE A 113 -10.85 2.94 -0.91
CA ILE A 113 -10.55 4.31 -0.54
C ILE A 113 -9.07 4.57 -0.81
N VAL A 114 -8.78 5.64 -1.56
CA VAL A 114 -7.40 6.15 -1.73
C VAL A 114 -7.23 7.38 -0.86
N ARG A 115 -6.12 7.47 -0.13
CA ARG A 115 -5.81 8.59 0.77
C ARG A 115 -4.42 9.14 0.50
N TYR A 116 -4.31 10.46 0.50
CA TYR A 116 -3.05 11.18 0.40
C TYR A 116 -2.66 11.73 1.77
N TYR A 117 -1.56 11.22 2.33
CA TYR A 117 -0.90 11.82 3.48
C TYR A 117 -0.40 13.22 3.09
N ASN A 118 -0.78 14.22 3.88
CA ASN A 118 -0.42 15.60 3.66
C ASN A 118 -0.24 16.30 5.00
N LYS A 119 1.03 16.48 5.38
CA LYS A 119 1.43 17.25 6.55
C LYS A 119 2.52 18.21 6.13
N ALA A 120 2.32 19.50 6.39
CA ALA A 120 3.27 20.53 6.01
C ALA A 120 4.68 20.23 6.55
N ASN A 121 5.70 20.34 5.69
CA ASN A 121 7.11 20.11 5.99
C ASN A 121 7.49 18.65 6.35
N TRP A 122 6.64 17.67 6.08
CA TRP A 122 6.94 16.25 6.29
C TRP A 122 6.93 15.49 4.97
N SER A 123 7.89 14.60 4.79
CA SER A 123 7.83 13.56 3.77
C SER A 123 7.15 12.30 4.33
N PHE A 124 6.28 11.66 3.56
CA PHE A 124 5.68 10.37 3.90
C PHE A 124 6.45 9.22 3.26
N HIS A 125 6.89 8.27 4.08
CA HIS A 125 7.70 7.14 3.64
C HIS A 125 7.33 5.82 4.34
N ALA A 126 6.18 5.81 5.02
CA ALA A 126 5.66 4.61 5.66
C ALA A 126 5.27 3.58 4.59
N LYS A 127 5.52 2.32 4.92
CA LYS A 127 5.26 1.16 4.08
C LYS A 127 4.70 0.08 4.99
N GLY A 128 3.63 -0.56 4.55
CA GLY A 128 3.06 -1.65 5.30
C GLY A 128 1.70 -2.07 4.82
N LEU A 129 1.24 -3.16 5.43
CA LEU A 129 -0.05 -3.77 5.20
C LEU A 129 -0.65 -4.09 6.56
N TRP A 130 -1.92 -3.79 6.76
CA TRP A 130 -2.69 -4.17 7.94
C TRP A 130 -3.97 -4.84 7.48
N LEU A 131 -4.14 -6.11 7.84
CA LEU A 131 -5.32 -6.90 7.53
C LEU A 131 -5.98 -7.31 8.84
N ASP A 132 -7.19 -6.79 9.05
CA ASP A 132 -8.00 -7.08 10.23
C ASP A 132 -9.08 -8.11 9.88
N ASP A 133 -8.96 -9.31 10.46
CA ASP A 133 -9.97 -10.36 10.45
C ASP A 133 -10.70 -10.37 11.79
N VAL A 134 -11.74 -9.53 11.87
CA VAL A 134 -12.55 -9.35 13.07
C VAL A 134 -13.24 -10.66 13.47
N ARG A 135 -13.67 -11.47 12.49
CA ARG A 135 -14.43 -12.70 12.71
C ARG A 135 -13.57 -13.75 13.40
N ASN A 136 -12.35 -13.95 12.93
CA ASN A 136 -11.41 -14.93 13.49
C ASN A 136 -10.52 -14.35 14.61
N LYS A 137 -10.73 -13.07 14.97
CA LYS A 137 -9.91 -12.32 15.93
C LYS A 137 -8.42 -12.34 15.59
N GLN A 138 -8.11 -12.41 14.30
CA GLN A 138 -6.75 -12.53 13.79
C GLN A 138 -6.35 -11.23 13.10
N PHE A 139 -5.11 -10.83 13.30
CA PHE A 139 -4.53 -9.66 12.65
C PHE A 139 -3.25 -10.04 11.94
N ILE A 140 -3.12 -9.60 10.68
CA ILE A 140 -1.90 -9.78 9.90
C ILE A 140 -1.35 -8.40 9.56
N THR A 141 -0.09 -8.16 9.87
CA THR A 141 0.61 -6.97 9.38
C THR A 141 1.91 -7.34 8.67
N MET A 142 2.27 -6.55 7.67
CA MET A 142 3.57 -6.61 7.02
C MET A 142 4.28 -5.28 7.22
N ILE A 143 5.51 -5.33 7.73
CA ILE A 143 6.33 -4.15 8.00
C ILE A 143 7.70 -4.35 7.37
N GLY A 144 8.20 -3.36 6.65
CA GLY A 144 9.54 -3.38 6.08
C GLY A 144 9.74 -2.38 4.95
N SER A 145 10.63 -2.73 4.01
CA SER A 145 11.15 -1.80 3.00
C SER A 145 10.35 -1.68 1.68
N THR A 146 9.40 -2.58 1.38
CA THR A 146 8.76 -2.70 0.06
C THR A 146 7.73 -1.60 -0.17
N ASN A 147 7.77 -0.96 -1.34
CA ASN A 147 6.68 -0.08 -1.78
C ASN A 147 5.59 -0.85 -2.53
N LEU A 148 5.72 -2.19 -2.64
CA LEU A 148 4.92 -3.08 -3.49
C LEU A 148 4.94 -2.67 -4.98
N GLY A 149 5.95 -1.86 -5.34
CA GLY A 149 6.11 -1.27 -6.66
C GLY A 149 6.96 -2.11 -7.60
N TYR A 150 7.09 -1.67 -8.85
CA TYR A 150 7.87 -2.41 -9.86
C TYR A 150 9.31 -2.66 -9.40
N ARG A 151 9.99 -1.62 -8.90
CA ARG A 151 11.35 -1.78 -8.40
C ARG A 151 11.45 -2.78 -7.24
N SER A 152 10.59 -2.65 -6.23
CA SER A 152 10.57 -3.55 -5.07
C SER A 152 10.44 -5.01 -5.49
N VAL A 153 9.56 -5.31 -6.44
CA VAL A 153 9.33 -6.69 -6.88
C VAL A 153 10.44 -7.21 -7.80
N PHE A 154 10.97 -6.38 -8.71
CA PHE A 154 11.79 -6.87 -9.82
C PHE A 154 13.27 -6.46 -9.80
N ARG A 155 13.67 -5.47 -8.99
CA ARG A 155 15.00 -4.84 -9.09
C ARG A 155 15.71 -4.65 -7.76
N ASP A 156 14.99 -4.24 -6.73
CA ASP A 156 15.57 -3.93 -5.42
C ASP A 156 15.62 -5.19 -4.54
N ASN A 157 16.47 -5.16 -3.52
CA ASN A 157 16.48 -6.17 -2.46
C ASN A 157 15.60 -5.66 -1.31
N GLU A 158 14.50 -6.34 -1.02
CA GLU A 158 13.56 -5.96 0.02
C GLU A 158 13.56 -6.98 1.16
N SER A 159 13.27 -6.49 2.37
CA SER A 159 13.08 -7.31 3.57
C SER A 159 11.84 -6.86 4.33
N GLN A 160 10.97 -7.82 4.65
CA GLN A 160 9.74 -7.62 5.42
C GLN A 160 9.71 -8.57 6.61
N ILE A 161 8.94 -8.19 7.62
CA ILE A 161 8.45 -9.10 8.64
C ILE A 161 6.93 -9.15 8.51
N VAL A 162 6.39 -10.36 8.36
CA VAL A 162 4.97 -10.63 8.52
C VAL A 162 4.73 -10.96 9.97
N ILE A 163 3.81 -10.25 10.61
CA ILE A 163 3.36 -10.54 11.97
C ILE A 163 1.92 -11.02 11.87
N VAL A 164 1.66 -12.22 12.38
CA VAL A 164 0.33 -12.80 12.54
C VAL A 164 0.05 -12.92 14.02
N THR A 165 -1.05 -12.34 14.50
CA THR A 165 -1.36 -12.33 15.94
C THR A 165 -2.84 -12.51 16.22
N LYS A 166 -3.15 -13.22 17.31
CA LYS A 166 -4.47 -13.24 17.96
C LYS A 166 -4.53 -12.35 19.21
N ASP A 167 -3.39 -11.76 19.61
CA ASP A 167 -3.31 -10.84 20.75
C ASP A 167 -4.10 -9.55 20.46
N GLN A 168 -5.15 -9.32 21.25
CA GLN A 168 -6.05 -8.19 21.04
C GLN A 168 -5.45 -6.84 21.42
N GLU A 169 -4.46 -6.81 22.34
CA GLU A 169 -3.75 -5.58 22.66
C GLU A 169 -2.82 -5.19 21.51
N LEU A 170 -2.07 -6.15 20.97
CA LEU A 170 -1.19 -5.93 19.83
C LEU A 170 -1.98 -5.54 18.56
N ARG A 171 -3.08 -6.24 18.28
CA ARG A 171 -4.04 -5.87 17.23
C ARG A 171 -4.50 -4.42 17.38
N ARG A 172 -4.90 -4.01 18.58
CA ARG A 172 -5.34 -2.63 18.84
C ARG A 172 -4.22 -1.60 18.58
N LYS A 173 -2.98 -1.89 19.01
CA LYS A 173 -1.83 -1.03 18.73
C LYS A 173 -1.59 -0.83 17.23
N PHE A 174 -1.71 -1.89 16.44
CA PHE A 174 -1.58 -1.80 14.99
C PHE A 174 -2.72 -1.03 14.31
N ILE A 175 -3.96 -1.20 14.79
CA ILE A 175 -5.11 -0.41 14.33
C ILE A 175 -4.88 1.08 14.66
N ASP A 176 -4.45 1.38 15.88
CA ASP A 176 -4.19 2.74 16.35
C ASP A 176 -3.02 3.40 15.58
N GLU A 177 -1.98 2.64 15.25
CA GLU A 177 -0.88 3.08 14.40
C GLU A 177 -1.37 3.52 13.02
N TYR A 178 -2.13 2.66 12.33
CA TYR A 178 -2.65 3.02 11.00
C TYR A 178 -3.64 4.19 11.08
N ALA A 179 -4.51 4.21 12.11
CA ALA A 179 -5.40 5.33 12.36
C ALA A 179 -4.60 6.63 12.56
N TYR A 180 -3.50 6.60 13.30
CA TYR A 180 -2.62 7.75 13.49
C TYR A 180 -2.00 8.24 12.16
N LEU A 181 -1.50 7.33 11.32
CA LEU A 181 -0.94 7.68 10.01
C LEU A 181 -1.98 8.38 9.13
N THR A 182 -3.24 7.93 9.18
CA THR A 182 -4.32 8.50 8.36
C THR A 182 -4.89 9.83 8.88
N LYS A 183 -4.60 10.24 10.13
CA LYS A 183 -5.10 11.52 10.69
C LYS A 183 -4.72 12.75 9.85
N GLN A 184 -3.53 12.73 9.26
CA GLN A 184 -3.00 13.82 8.43
C GLN A 184 -3.11 13.44 6.95
N SER A 185 -4.29 12.97 6.53
CA SER A 185 -4.53 12.59 5.14
C SER A 185 -5.93 12.98 4.67
N PHE A 186 -6.07 13.18 3.36
CA PHE A 186 -7.37 13.42 2.72
C PHE A 186 -7.71 12.29 1.73
N VAL A 187 -8.99 12.06 1.49
CA VAL A 187 -9.46 11.07 0.52
C VAL A 187 -9.29 11.63 -0.89
N VAL A 188 -8.87 10.77 -1.82
CA VAL A 188 -8.85 11.06 -3.25
C VAL A 188 -10.03 10.35 -3.87
N SER A 189 -10.96 11.11 -4.44
CA SER A 189 -12.15 10.53 -5.08
C SER A 189 -12.17 10.73 -6.60
N LYS A 190 -12.80 9.77 -7.31
CA LYS A 190 -13.04 9.87 -8.76
C LYS A 190 -13.99 11.03 -9.12
N ASN A 191 -14.80 11.47 -8.16
CA ASN A 191 -15.92 12.40 -8.37
C ASN A 191 -15.59 13.86 -8.01
N VAL A 192 -14.37 14.15 -7.55
CA VAL A 192 -13.92 15.52 -7.26
C VAL A 192 -12.70 15.84 -8.13
N PRO A 193 -12.90 16.39 -9.35
CA PRO A 193 -11.83 16.62 -10.34
C PRO A 193 -10.69 17.51 -9.85
N ASN A 194 -10.92 18.31 -8.81
CA ASN A 194 -9.99 19.36 -8.34
C ASN A 194 -9.12 18.94 -7.14
N GLU A 195 -9.20 17.70 -6.67
CA GLU A 195 -8.37 17.23 -5.53
C GLU A 195 -6.91 16.90 -5.93
N LEU A 196 -6.69 16.55 -7.21
CA LEU A 196 -5.38 16.19 -7.73
C LEU A 196 -4.87 17.22 -8.75
N PRO A 197 -3.58 17.59 -8.72
CA PRO A 197 -3.01 18.60 -9.62
C PRO A 197 -3.09 18.18 -11.09
N GLU A 198 -3.13 19.16 -11.99
CA GLU A 198 -3.00 18.89 -13.42
C GLU A 198 -1.64 18.25 -13.73
N ILE A 199 -1.65 17.25 -14.62
CA ILE A 199 -0.45 16.52 -15.00
C ILE A 199 -0.07 16.96 -16.42
N PRO A 200 1.08 17.61 -16.62
CA PRO A 200 1.53 18.00 -17.95
C PRO A 200 1.63 16.78 -18.88
N ARG A 201 1.26 16.94 -20.16
CA ARG A 201 1.26 15.83 -21.14
C ARG A 201 2.61 15.13 -21.26
N TRP A 202 3.70 15.89 -21.16
CA TRP A 202 5.06 15.34 -21.21
C TRP A 202 5.38 14.49 -19.96
N VAL A 203 4.85 14.83 -18.78
CA VAL A 203 4.98 14.01 -17.56
C VAL A 203 4.21 12.70 -17.73
N ALA A 204 3.01 12.73 -18.32
CA ALA A 204 2.24 11.52 -18.60
C ALA A 204 2.96 10.59 -19.59
N LEU A 205 3.68 11.14 -20.58
CA LEU A 205 4.53 10.37 -21.50
C LEU A 205 5.70 9.71 -20.75
N ILE A 206 6.40 10.47 -19.89
CA ILE A 206 7.48 9.96 -19.05
C ILE A 206 6.97 8.85 -18.13
N ALA A 207 5.84 9.05 -17.46
CA ALA A 207 5.27 8.05 -16.56
C ALA A 207 5.05 6.69 -17.26
N ARG A 208 4.68 6.69 -18.55
CA ARG A 208 4.52 5.43 -19.32
C ARG A 208 5.87 4.75 -19.58
N LEU A 209 6.92 5.52 -19.87
CA LEU A 209 8.25 4.99 -20.19
C LEU A 209 9.04 4.57 -18.93
N PHE A 210 8.78 5.24 -17.80
CA PHE A 210 9.57 5.08 -16.57
C PHE A 210 8.90 4.25 -15.48
N LYS A 211 7.75 3.60 -15.77
CA LYS A 211 7.07 2.70 -14.83
C LYS A 211 7.96 1.59 -14.27
N SER A 212 8.96 1.14 -15.03
CA SER A 212 9.91 0.11 -14.59
C SER A 212 11.13 0.65 -13.83
N PHE A 213 11.34 1.97 -13.83
CA PHE A 213 12.48 2.63 -13.17
C PHE A 213 12.19 3.09 -11.74
N PHE A 214 10.90 3.23 -11.40
CA PHE A 214 10.38 3.64 -10.10
C PHE A 214 9.51 2.56 -9.48
#